data_AF-A0AAJ0U3M0-F1
#
_entry.id   AF-A0AAJ0U3M0-F1
#
_cell.length_a   1.000
_cell.length_b   1.000
_cell.length_c   1.000
_cell.angle_alpha   90.00
_cell.angle_beta   90.00
_cell.angle_gamma   90.00
#
_symmetry.space_group_name_H-M   'P 1'
#
loop_
_entity.id
_entity.type
_entity.pdbx_description
1 polymer ?
#
loop_
_entity_poly.entity_id
_entity_poly.type
_entity_poly.pdbx_seq_one_letter_code
_entity_poly.pdbx_strand_id
1 'polypeptide(L)'
;MQICYRRLDDGAIIFDHRTWKTHVLTPAATIIYEALDEIRPADGGPVPNAAALALLQEDLDIETDTPSTQQLLRMLRHLGVIA
;
A
#
# COMPACT_ATOMS: atom_id res chain seq x y z
N MET A 1 3.70 14.08 1.41
CA MET A 1 3.81 12.85 0.59
C MET A 1 3.83 13.23 -0.89
N GLN A 2 4.69 12.61 -1.70
CA GLN A 2 4.85 12.89 -3.15
C GLN A 2 4.11 11.88 -4.04
N ILE A 3 3.12 11.17 -3.50
CA ILE A 3 2.26 10.27 -4.27
C ILE A 3 0.82 10.79 -4.27
N CYS A 4 0.13 10.64 -5.40
CA CYS A 4 -1.30 10.91 -5.54
C CYS A 4 -2.05 9.60 -5.73
N TYR A 5 -3.02 9.35 -4.85
CA TYR A 5 -3.91 8.20 -4.92
C TYR A 5 -5.24 8.58 -5.56
N ARG A 6 -5.77 7.71 -6.44
CA ARG A 6 -7.11 7.85 -6.98
C ARG A 6 -7.79 6.49 -7.13
N ARG A 7 -8.93 6.32 -6.46
CA ARG A 7 -9.84 5.17 -6.64
C ARG A 7 -10.42 5.17 -8.05
N LEU A 8 -10.49 4.00 -8.66
CA LEU A 8 -11.10 3.73 -9.97
C LEU A 8 -12.01 2.51 -9.86
N ASP A 9 -13.30 2.72 -9.62
CA ASP A 9 -14.29 1.65 -9.44
C ASP A 9 -13.78 0.57 -8.46
N ASP A 10 -13.43 -0.63 -8.95
CA ASP A 10 -12.90 -1.72 -8.15
C ASP A 10 -11.39 -1.66 -7.90
N GLY A 11 -10.61 -0.89 -8.66
CA GLY A 11 -9.17 -0.69 -8.52
C GLY A 11 -8.75 0.73 -8.12
N ALA A 12 -7.48 1.06 -8.31
CA ALA A 12 -6.97 2.41 -8.08
C ALA A 12 -5.67 2.69 -8.84
N ILE A 13 -5.25 3.95 -8.84
CA ILE A 13 -3.96 4.40 -9.35
C ILE A 13 -3.20 5.13 -8.24
N ILE A 14 -1.90 4.85 -8.14
CA ILE A 14 -0.94 5.69 -7.45
C ILE A 14 -0.01 6.34 -8.47
N PHE A 15 0.07 7.67 -8.45
CA PHE A 15 1.04 8.43 -9.23
C PHE A 15 2.18 8.90 -8.32
N ASP A 16 3.42 8.53 -8.63
CA ASP A 16 4.62 8.99 -7.92
C ASP A 16 5.22 10.22 -8.59
N HIS A 17 5.12 11.38 -7.95
CA HIS A 17 5.67 12.65 -8.46
C HIS A 17 7.20 12.67 -8.53
N ARG A 18 7.91 11.79 -7.82
CA ARG A 18 9.37 11.71 -7.86
C ARG A 18 9.85 11.07 -9.15
N THR A 19 9.22 9.95 -9.50
CA THR A 19 9.65 9.11 -10.63
C THR A 19 8.78 9.30 -11.87
N TRP A 20 7.66 10.02 -11.75
CA TRP A 20 6.62 10.17 -12.78
C TRP A 20 6.02 8.84 -13.23
N LYS A 21 6.08 7.82 -12.38
CA LYS A 21 5.50 6.51 -12.65
C LYS A 21 4.07 6.42 -12.15
N THR A 22 3.24 5.79 -12.96
CA THR A 22 1.87 5.43 -12.63
C THR A 22 1.83 3.95 -12.27
N HIS A 23 1.32 3.65 -11.09
CA HIS A 23 1.12 2.30 -10.58
C HIS A 23 -0.37 2.00 -10.56
N VAL A 24 -0.80 1.05 -11.38
CA VAL A 24 -2.20 0.57 -11.36
C VAL A 24 -2.30 -0.51 -10.29
N LEU A 25 -3.23 -0.32 -9.37
CA LEU A 25 -3.57 -1.27 -8.33
C LEU A 25 -4.71 -2.16 -8.80
N THR A 26 -4.55 -3.47 -8.60
CA THR A 26 -5.66 -4.41 -8.67
C THR A 26 -6.66 -4.13 -7.55
N PRO A 27 -7.88 -4.71 -7.60
CA PRO A 27 -8.85 -4.53 -6.51
C PRO A 27 -8.31 -4.92 -5.14
N ALA A 28 -7.66 -6.09 -5.04
CA ALA A 28 -7.05 -6.54 -3.79
C ALA A 28 -5.93 -5.60 -3.31
N ALA A 29 -5.06 -5.14 -4.21
CA ALA A 29 -3.99 -4.21 -3.87
C ALA A 29 -4.54 -2.84 -3.41
N THR A 30 -5.71 -2.46 -3.91
CA THR A 30 -6.38 -1.22 -3.53
C THR A 30 -6.89 -1.28 -2.10
N ILE A 31 -7.59 -2.35 -1.74
CA ILE A 31 -8.05 -2.57 -0.36
C ILE A 31 -6.88 -2.59 0.62
N ILE A 32 -5.79 -3.27 0.27
CA ILE A 32 -4.57 -3.30 1.08
C ILE A 32 -3.99 -1.88 1.25
N TYR A 33 -3.90 -1.10 0.17
CA TYR A 33 -3.40 0.27 0.25
C TYR A 33 -4.29 1.13 1.16
N GLU A 34 -5.62 1.08 0.99
CA GLU A 34 -6.57 1.87 1.76
C GLU A 34 -6.50 1.53 3.25
N ALA A 35 -6.46 0.24 3.59
CA ALA A 35 -6.31 -0.21 4.98
C ALA A 35 -4.98 0.26 5.61
N LEU A 36 -3.88 0.25 4.84
CA LEU A 36 -2.59 0.78 5.30
C LEU A 36 -2.63 2.31 5.47
N ASP A 37 -3.36 3.01 4.60
CA ASP A 37 -3.50 4.46 4.69
C ASP A 37 -4.32 4.89 5.92
N GLU A 38 -5.28 4.07 6.34
CA GLU A 38 -6.08 4.30 7.56
C GLU A 38 -5.24 4.25 8.84
N ILE A 39 -4.27 3.34 8.92
CA ILE A 39 -3.37 3.22 10.08
C ILE A 39 -2.11 4.07 9.96
N ARG A 40 -2.04 4.92 8.93
CA ARG A 40 -0.87 5.76 8.68
C ARG A 40 -0.68 6.74 9.85
N PRO A 41 0.56 6.94 10.31
CA PRO A 41 0.87 7.97 11.30
C PRO A 41 0.32 9.35 10.90
N ALA A 42 -0.14 10.11 11.89
CA ALA A 42 -0.73 11.45 11.67
C ALA A 42 0.26 12.48 11.09
N ASP A 43 1.58 12.23 11.22
CA ASP A 43 2.63 13.03 10.59
C ASP A 43 2.80 12.73 9.09
N GLY A 44 2.03 11.78 8.54
CA GLY A 44 2.08 11.36 7.14
C GLY A 44 3.29 10.47 6.81
N GLY A 45 3.98 9.96 7.83
CA GLY A 45 5.09 9.01 7.68
C GLY A 45 4.66 7.65 7.13
N PRO A 46 5.62 6.77 6.80
CA PRO A 46 5.32 5.40 6.38
C PRO A 46 4.76 4.57 7.55
N VAL A 47 3.90 3.61 7.23
CA VAL A 47 3.43 2.60 8.18
C VAL A 47 4.61 1.70 8.58
N PRO A 48 4.87 1.46 9.87
CA PRO A 48 5.90 0.50 10.30
C PRO A 48 5.64 -0.90 9.73
N ASN A 49 6.67 -1.59 9.24
CA ASN A 49 6.53 -2.96 8.68
C ASN A 49 5.77 -3.91 9.61
N ALA A 50 6.06 -3.87 10.91
CA ALA A 50 5.38 -4.73 11.88
C ALA A 50 3.86 -4.46 11.95
N ALA A 51 3.46 -3.18 11.92
CA ALA A 51 2.04 -2.80 11.90
C ALA A 51 1.37 -3.16 10.57
N ALA A 52 2.07 -2.99 9.45
CA ALA A 52 1.57 -3.40 8.14
C ALA A 52 1.35 -4.92 8.05
N LEU A 53 2.29 -5.73 8.57
CA LEU A 53 2.14 -7.18 8.59
C LEU A 53 1.04 -7.65 9.55
N ALA A 54 0.95 -7.03 10.73
CA ALA A 54 -0.12 -7.32 11.69
C ALA A 54 -1.50 -7.03 11.07
N LEU A 55 -1.70 -5.87 10.46
CA LEU A 55 -2.93 -5.53 9.74
C LEU A 55 -3.27 -6.57 8.65
N LEU A 56 -2.28 -6.96 7.84
CA LEU A 56 -2.50 -7.90 6.75
C LEU A 56 -2.86 -9.30 7.26
N GLN A 57 -2.18 -9.79 8.28
CA GLN A 57 -2.35 -11.16 8.78
C GLN A 57 -3.52 -11.28 9.76
N GLU A 58 -3.65 -10.34 10.69
CA GLU A 58 -4.60 -10.43 11.80
C GLU A 58 -5.97 -9.85 11.41
N ASP A 59 -6.00 -8.74 10.68
CA ASP A 59 -7.27 -8.04 10.37
C ASP A 59 -7.85 -8.44 9.00
N LEU A 60 -6.99 -8.73 8.02
CA LEU A 60 -7.40 -9.02 6.64
C LEU A 60 -7.24 -10.49 6.22
N ASP A 61 -6.65 -11.34 7.08
CA ASP A 61 -6.39 -12.77 6.81
C ASP A 61 -5.63 -13.00 5.47
N ILE A 62 -4.68 -12.10 5.17
CA ILE A 62 -3.89 -12.12 3.94
C ILE A 62 -2.56 -12.83 4.18
N GLU A 63 -2.32 -13.87 3.38
CA GLU A 63 -1.06 -14.59 3.40
C GLU A 63 0.08 -13.73 2.82
N THR A 64 1.03 -13.36 3.67
CA THR A 64 2.09 -12.39 3.34
C THR A 64 3.29 -13.01 2.64
N ASP A 65 3.47 -14.33 2.66
CA ASP A 65 4.61 -15.02 2.05
C ASP A 65 4.41 -15.33 0.55
N THR A 66 3.20 -15.11 0.03
CA THR A 66 2.91 -15.29 -1.39
C THR A 66 3.72 -14.31 -2.26
N PRO A 67 4.17 -14.73 -3.46
CA PRO A 67 4.95 -13.86 -4.35
C PRO A 67 4.23 -12.56 -4.73
N SER A 68 2.91 -12.60 -4.89
CA SER A 68 2.07 -11.45 -5.22
C SER A 68 2.01 -10.43 -4.07
N THR A 69 1.78 -10.89 -2.83
CA THR A 69 1.74 -10.01 -1.65
C THR A 69 3.12 -9.41 -1.40
N GLN A 70 4.18 -10.21 -1.52
CA GLN A 70 5.56 -9.72 -1.41
C GLN A 70 5.90 -8.67 -2.48
N GLN A 71 5.43 -8.84 -3.71
CA GLN A 71 5.62 -7.84 -4.76
C GLN A 71 4.89 -6.52 -4.44
N LEU A 72 3.65 -6.61 -3.97
CA LEU A 72 2.88 -5.45 -3.54
C LEU A 72 3.59 -4.71 -2.38
N LEU A 73 4.00 -5.43 -1.34
CA LEU A 73 4.72 -4.86 -0.19
C LEU A 73 6.01 -4.16 -0.61
N ARG A 74 6.78 -4.75 -1.54
CA ARG A 74 7.98 -4.10 -2.10
C ARG A 74 7.64 -2.80 -2.83
N MET A 75 6.56 -2.79 -3.62
CA MET A 75 6.10 -1.58 -4.31
C MET A 75 5.67 -0.51 -3.31
N LEU A 76 4.88 -0.86 -2.30
CA LEU A 76 4.41 0.08 -1.26
C LEU A 76 5.56 0.65 -0.44
N ARG A 77 6.60 -0.15 -0.15
CA ARG A 77 7.84 0.34 0.48
C ARG A 77 8.60 1.31 -0.40
N HIS A 78 8.70 1.01 -1.70
CA HIS A 78 9.32 1.91 -2.67
C HIS A 78 8.59 3.27 -2.76
N LEU A 79 7.26 3.25 -2.63
CA LEU A 79 6.41 4.44 -2.63
C LEU A 79 6.38 5.19 -1.28
N GLY A 80 7.04 4.66 -0.24
CA GLY A 80 7.05 5.27 1.09
C GLY A 80 5.73 5.14 1.85
N VAL A 81 4.91 4.14 1.49
CA VAL A 81 3.69 3.78 2.23
C VAL A 81 4.04 2.92 3.45
N ILE A 82 5.02 2.04 3.31
CA ILE A 82 5.51 1.14 4.37
C ILE A 82 7.02 1.39 4.58
N ALA A 83 7.49 1.22 5.83
CA ALA A 83 8.91 1.33 6.20
C ALA A 83 9.76 0.10 5.80
#